data_AF-A0AAV8TN30-F1
#
_entry.id   AF-A0AAV8TN30-F1
#
_cell.length_a   1.000
_cell.length_b   1.000
_cell.length_c   1.000
_cell.angle_alpha   90.00
_cell.angle_beta   90.00
_cell.angle_gamma   90.00
#
_symmetry.space_group_name_H-M   'P 1'
#
loop_
_entity.id
_entity.type
_entity.pdbx_description
1 polymer ?
#
loop_
_entity_poly.entity_id
_entity_poly.type
_entity_poly.pdbx_seq_one_letter_code
_entity_poly.pdbx_strand_id
1 'polypeptide(L)'
;MANHSFGRRIPFSYLDDIHMRFMKNYGRVAHFAPAYAMNDEFSRVLHQQMEFFSSNPSADTLTRVRSKVDEIRTIMVENIEKILERGDQIELLVDKTATMQDGAFHFTKQSKRLRRALWMKNAKLLAL
;
A
#
# COMPACT_ATOMS: atom_id res chain seq x y z
N MET A 1 -1.97 10.28 16.93
CA MET A 1 -1.12 9.07 17.06
C MET A 1 -0.94 8.78 18.54
N ALA A 2 -0.92 7.50 18.94
CA ALA A 2 -0.69 7.11 20.34
C ALA A 2 0.82 7.06 20.65
N ASN A 3 1.21 7.41 21.87
CA ASN A 3 2.60 7.34 22.33
C ASN A 3 3.06 5.87 22.42
N HIS A 4 4.35 5.60 22.19
CA HIS A 4 4.92 4.25 22.30
C HIS A 4 4.66 3.59 23.66
N SER A 5 4.58 4.37 24.73
CA SER A 5 4.30 3.91 26.10
C SER A 5 2.85 3.46 26.32
N PHE A 6 1.92 3.83 25.43
CA PHE A 6 0.50 3.46 25.55
C PHE A 6 0.24 1.99 25.24
N GLY A 7 1.22 1.30 24.63
CA GLY A 7 1.07 -0.08 24.18
C GLY A 7 0.21 -0.18 22.91
N ARG A 8 0.14 -1.38 22.35
CA ARG A 8 -0.47 -1.63 21.03
C ARG A 8 -1.89 -2.17 21.09
N ARG A 9 -2.26 -2.86 22.17
CA ARG A 9 -3.54 -3.58 22.29
C ARG A 9 -4.76 -2.64 22.20
N ILE A 10 -4.77 -1.58 23.01
CA ILE A 10 -5.89 -0.64 23.06
C ILE A 10 -6.07 0.09 21.72
N PRO A 11 -5.02 0.64 21.08
CA PRO A 11 -5.15 1.24 19.75
C PRO A 11 -5.69 0.27 18.70
N PHE A 12 -5.26 -0.98 18.68
CA PHE A 12 -5.79 -1.96 17.72
C PHE A 12 -7.25 -2.32 17.98
N SER A 13 -7.65 -2.39 19.24
CA SER A 13 -9.05 -2.64 19.61
C SER A 13 -9.95 -1.47 19.19
N TYR A 14 -9.46 -0.24 19.31
CA TYR A 14 -10.11 0.94 18.76
C TYR A 14 -10.25 0.83 17.24
N LEU A 15 -9.17 0.50 16.51
CA LEU A 15 -9.21 0.40 15.05
C LEU A 15 -10.17 -0.70 14.55
N ASP A 16 -10.24 -1.83 15.24
CA ASP A 16 -11.15 -2.92 14.90
C ASP A 16 -12.63 -2.50 15.13
N ASP A 17 -12.95 -1.86 16.25
CA ASP A 17 -14.29 -1.34 16.52
C ASP A 17 -14.71 -0.27 15.47
N ILE A 18 -13.80 0.64 15.13
CA ILE A 18 -14.02 1.63 14.07
C ILE A 18 -14.25 0.96 12.71
N HIS A 19 -13.43 -0.03 12.36
CA HIS A 19 -13.58 -0.78 11.11
C HIS A 19 -14.96 -1.46 11.03
N MET A 20 -15.35 -2.18 12.08
CA MET A 20 -16.65 -2.85 12.14
C MET A 20 -17.82 -1.86 11.98
N ARG A 21 -17.79 -0.73 12.69
CA ARG A 21 -18.84 0.29 12.61
C ARG A 21 -18.91 0.93 11.23
N PHE A 22 -17.75 1.26 10.66
CA PHE A 22 -17.66 1.87 9.35
C PHE A 22 -18.20 0.93 8.28
N MET A 23 -17.76 -0.33 8.26
CA MET A 23 -18.19 -1.32 7.27
C MET A 23 -19.67 -1.65 7.40
N LYS A 24 -20.21 -1.71 8.62
CA LYS A 24 -21.64 -1.93 8.87
C LYS A 24 -22.51 -0.84 8.21
N ASN A 25 -22.11 0.42 8.31
CA ASN A 25 -22.92 1.55 7.85
C ASN A 25 -22.61 1.96 6.40
N TYR A 26 -21.34 1.87 6.00
CA TYR A 26 -20.85 2.44 4.74
C TYR A 26 -20.20 1.42 3.80
N GLY A 27 -20.04 0.15 4.20
CA GLY A 27 -19.24 -0.83 3.44
C GLY A 27 -19.66 -1.00 1.97
N ARG A 28 -20.94 -0.80 1.66
CA ARG A 28 -21.46 -0.88 0.27
C ARG A 28 -21.13 0.34 -0.58
N VAL A 29 -21.02 1.52 0.03
CA VAL A 29 -20.87 2.81 -0.67
C VAL A 29 -19.46 3.37 -0.58
N ALA A 30 -18.65 2.89 0.37
CA ALA A 30 -17.33 3.43 0.68
C ALA A 30 -16.38 3.45 -0.53
N HIS A 31 -16.47 2.47 -1.43
CA HIS A 31 -15.61 2.37 -2.62
C HIS A 31 -15.83 3.49 -3.65
N PHE A 32 -17.03 4.08 -3.68
CA PHE A 32 -17.41 5.10 -4.66
C PHE A 32 -17.61 6.47 -4.01
N ALA A 33 -17.39 6.56 -2.70
CA ALA A 33 -17.62 7.77 -1.94
C ALA A 33 -16.59 8.84 -2.32
N PRO A 34 -17.02 10.09 -2.58
CA PRO A 34 -16.09 11.19 -2.76
C PRO A 34 -15.32 11.48 -1.46
N ALA A 35 -14.23 12.25 -1.56
CA ALA A 35 -13.41 12.58 -0.41
C ALA A 35 -14.26 13.19 0.72
N TYR A 36 -14.04 12.70 1.94
CA TYR A 36 -14.72 13.15 3.16
C TYR A 36 -16.25 12.97 3.20
N ALA A 37 -16.85 12.20 2.30
CA ALA A 37 -18.31 12.04 2.24
C ALA A 37 -18.95 11.53 3.55
N MET A 38 -18.21 10.76 4.36
CA MET A 38 -18.69 10.21 5.62
C MET A 38 -18.23 11.04 6.84
N ASN A 39 -17.47 12.11 6.63
CA ASN A 39 -16.77 12.81 7.71
C ASN A 39 -17.72 13.47 8.69
N ASP A 40 -18.79 14.12 8.22
CA ASP A 40 -19.70 14.90 9.06
C ASP A 40 -20.38 14.03 10.14
N GLU A 41 -20.68 12.78 9.80
CA GLU A 41 -21.30 11.81 10.71
C GLU A 41 -20.26 10.96 11.44
N PHE A 42 -19.30 10.38 10.69
CA PHE A 42 -18.40 9.39 11.24
C PHE A 42 -17.28 9.99 12.10
N SER A 43 -16.93 11.27 11.92
CA SER A 43 -15.96 11.97 12.78
C SER A 43 -16.38 11.96 14.26
N ARG A 44 -17.68 12.07 14.54
CA ARG A 44 -18.21 12.00 15.91
C ARG A 44 -18.02 10.62 16.52
N VAL A 45 -18.21 9.57 15.71
CA VAL A 45 -17.98 8.18 16.12
C VAL A 45 -16.50 7.95 16.42
N LEU A 46 -15.61 8.43 15.55
CA LEU A 46 -14.17 8.37 15.76
C LEU A 46 -13.78 9.03 17.09
N HIS A 47 -14.27 10.23 17.36
CA HIS A 47 -13.96 10.97 18.57
C HIS A 47 -14.47 10.25 19.83
N GLN A 48 -15.74 9.84 19.84
CA GLN A 48 -16.34 9.17 20.99
C GLN A 48 -15.65 7.84 21.33
N GLN A 49 -15.32 7.04 20.31
CA GLN A 49 -14.60 5.79 20.55
C GLN A 49 -13.16 6.06 20.99
N MET A 50 -12.50 7.09 20.46
CA MET A 50 -11.14 7.45 20.88
C MET A 50 -11.12 7.78 22.38
N GLU A 51 -12.07 8.57 22.88
CA GLU A 51 -12.18 8.88 24.31
C GLU A 51 -12.44 7.62 25.14
N PHE A 52 -13.36 6.75 24.70
CA PHE A 52 -13.68 5.50 25.39
C PHE A 52 -12.46 4.60 25.53
N PHE A 53 -11.71 4.38 24.46
CA PHE A 53 -10.51 3.52 24.49
C PHE A 53 -9.33 4.19 25.19
N SER A 54 -9.23 5.52 25.19
CA SER A 54 -8.10 6.23 25.81
C SER A 54 -8.23 6.40 27.32
N SER A 55 -9.46 6.49 27.85
CA SER A 55 -9.71 6.88 29.23
C SER A 55 -10.33 5.80 30.11
N ASN A 56 -10.86 4.72 29.53
CA ASN A 56 -11.65 3.75 30.30
C ASN A 56 -10.90 2.42 30.54
N PRO A 57 -10.55 2.09 31.80
CA PRO A 57 -9.98 0.79 32.15
C PRO A 57 -10.87 -0.41 31.76
N SER A 58 -12.19 -0.21 31.61
CA SER A 58 -13.12 -1.27 31.22
C SER A 58 -13.07 -1.64 29.74
N ALA A 59 -12.54 -0.76 28.88
CA ALA A 59 -12.28 -1.10 27.49
C ALA A 59 -11.29 -2.28 27.41
N ASP A 60 -10.38 -2.34 28.38
CA ASP A 60 -9.36 -3.35 28.49
C ASP A 60 -9.90 -4.72 28.94
N THR A 61 -10.84 -4.73 29.89
CA THR A 61 -11.49 -5.96 30.36
C THR A 61 -12.43 -6.56 29.34
N LEU A 62 -13.24 -5.74 28.65
CA LEU A 62 -14.12 -6.21 27.57
C LEU A 62 -13.30 -6.82 26.40
N THR A 63 -12.18 -6.21 26.08
CA THR A 63 -11.25 -6.70 25.05
C THR A 63 -10.58 -8.01 25.48
N ARG A 64 -10.18 -8.13 26.75
CA ARG A 64 -9.60 -9.36 27.31
C ARG A 64 -10.55 -10.56 27.19
N VAL A 65 -11.87 -10.33 27.28
CA VAL A 65 -12.90 -11.36 27.08
C VAL A 65 -13.09 -11.73 25.59
N ARG A 66 -12.79 -10.81 24.66
CA ARG A 66 -12.99 -11.04 23.21
C ARG A 66 -11.89 -11.86 22.52
N SER A 67 -10.78 -12.18 23.20
CA SER A 67 -9.72 -13.18 22.87
C SER A 67 -9.16 -13.28 21.43
N LYS A 68 -9.54 -12.41 20.48
CA LYS A 68 -9.03 -12.38 19.09
C LYS A 68 -7.91 -11.36 18.85
N VAL A 69 -7.59 -10.52 19.84
CA VAL A 69 -6.64 -9.40 19.67
C VAL A 69 -5.17 -9.86 19.72
N ASP A 70 -4.87 -10.99 20.38
CA ASP A 70 -3.49 -11.46 20.48
C ASP A 70 -2.93 -12.02 19.16
N GLU A 71 -3.77 -12.55 18.27
CA GLU A 71 -3.36 -13.01 16.93
C GLU A 71 -2.97 -11.83 16.00
N ILE A 72 -3.66 -10.71 16.15
CA ILE A 72 -3.46 -9.48 15.36
C ILE A 72 -2.14 -8.76 15.73
N ARG A 73 -1.68 -8.93 16.98
CA ARG A 73 -0.44 -8.31 17.51
C ARG A 73 0.81 -8.78 16.75
N THR A 74 0.83 -10.03 16.30
CA THR A 74 1.98 -10.64 15.62
C THR A 74 2.07 -10.18 14.15
N ILE A 75 0.92 -10.03 13.47
CA ILE A 75 0.88 -9.81 12.02
C ILE A 75 1.29 -8.39 11.61
N MET A 76 1.06 -7.36 12.44
CA MET A 76 1.28 -5.96 12.03
C MET A 76 2.66 -5.38 12.32
N VAL A 77 3.45 -6.00 13.19
CA VAL A 77 4.85 -5.57 13.40
C VAL A 77 5.69 -5.87 12.16
N GLU A 78 5.43 -7.00 11.50
CA GLU A 78 6.08 -7.34 10.23
C GLU A 78 5.68 -6.40 9.07
N ASN A 79 4.47 -5.84 9.08
CA ASN A 79 3.93 -5.14 7.91
C ASN A 79 4.59 -3.78 7.63
N ILE A 80 5.03 -3.04 8.66
CA ILE A 80 5.71 -1.75 8.43
C ILE A 80 7.11 -1.98 7.86
N GLU A 81 7.87 -2.93 8.43
CA GLU A 81 9.19 -3.30 7.93
C GLU A 81 9.10 -3.87 6.51
N LYS A 82 8.11 -4.74 6.23
CA LYS A 82 7.85 -5.26 4.88
C LYS A 82 7.39 -4.20 3.88
N ILE A 83 6.65 -3.16 4.30
CA ILE A 83 6.25 -2.05 3.41
C ILE A 83 7.45 -1.18 3.06
N LEU A 84 8.33 -0.91 4.01
CA LEU A 84 9.58 -0.17 3.76
C LEU A 84 10.49 -0.97 2.83
N GLU A 85 10.68 -2.26 3.11
CA GLU A 85 11.46 -3.17 2.27
C GLU A 85 10.88 -3.28 0.85
N ARG A 86 9.55 -3.30 0.71
CA ARG A 86 8.87 -3.24 -0.59
C ARG A 86 9.05 -1.89 -1.30
N GLY A 87 9.10 -0.78 -0.56
CA GLY A 87 9.39 0.55 -1.12
C GLY A 87 10.76 0.58 -1.81
N ASP A 88 11.78 0.12 -1.10
CA ASP A 88 13.16 0.04 -1.61
C ASP A 88 13.27 -0.90 -2.84
N GLN A 89 12.52 -2.01 -2.84
CA GLN A 89 12.49 -2.92 -4.00
C GLN A 89 11.79 -2.32 -5.23
N ILE A 90 10.76 -1.49 -5.04
CA ILE A 90 10.08 -0.83 -6.16
C ILE A 90 11.00 0.20 -6.81
N GLU A 91 11.74 0.98 -6.03
CA GLU A 91 12.71 1.95 -6.54
C GLU A 91 13.79 1.25 -7.41
N LEU A 92 14.34 0.13 -6.91
CA LEU A 92 15.30 -0.68 -7.67
C LEU A 92 14.70 -1.25 -8.98
N LEU A 93 13.43 -1.66 -8.96
CA LEU A 93 12.72 -2.15 -10.14
C LEU A 93 12.50 -1.03 -11.18
N VAL A 94 12.18 0.18 -10.73
CA VAL A 94 12.03 1.36 -11.62
C VAL A 94 13.34 1.66 -12.32
N ASP A 95 14.47 1.70 -11.59
CA ASP A 95 15.79 1.95 -12.18
C ASP A 95 16.19 0.87 -13.21
N LYS A 96 15.93 -0.40 -12.88
CA LYS A 96 16.23 -1.52 -13.78
C LYS A 96 15.37 -1.49 -15.04
N THR A 97 14.09 -1.13 -14.93
CA THR A 97 13.19 -0.99 -16.08
C THR A 97 13.51 0.23 -16.94
N ALA A 98 13.92 1.35 -16.33
CA ALA A 98 14.43 2.51 -17.06
C ALA A 98 15.70 2.17 -17.87
N THR A 99 16.66 1.47 -17.24
CA THR A 99 17.87 0.99 -17.92
C THR A 99 17.53 0.02 -19.06
N MET A 100 16.58 -0.89 -18.84
CA MET A 100 16.14 -1.85 -19.87
C MET A 100 15.45 -1.15 -21.05
N GLN A 101 14.63 -0.14 -20.78
CA GLN A 101 13.97 0.67 -21.81
C GLN A 101 14.98 1.40 -22.68
N ASP A 102 16.00 2.02 -22.07
CA ASP A 102 17.06 2.70 -22.79
C ASP A 102 17.88 1.72 -23.66
N GLY A 103 18.23 0.56 -23.10
CA GLY A 103 18.88 -0.53 -23.83
C GLY A 103 18.06 -1.02 -25.04
N ALA A 104 16.74 -1.19 -24.88
CA ALA A 104 15.84 -1.61 -25.95
C ALA A 104 15.73 -0.56 -27.08
N PHE A 105 15.72 0.72 -26.72
CA PHE A 105 15.74 1.82 -27.68
C PHE A 105 17.04 1.82 -28.51
N HIS A 106 18.19 1.69 -27.83
CA HIS A 106 19.49 1.60 -28.48
C HIS A 106 19.60 0.38 -29.39
N PHE A 107 19.16 -0.80 -28.93
CA PHE A 107 19.15 -2.02 -29.73
C PHE A 107 18.32 -1.86 -31.00
N THR A 108 17.09 -1.34 -30.88
CA THR A 108 16.21 -1.10 -32.02
C THR A 108 16.84 -0.16 -33.06
N LYS A 109 17.48 0.92 -32.60
CA LYS A 109 18.18 1.88 -33.47
C LYS A 109 19.35 1.20 -34.20
N GLN A 110 20.16 0.42 -33.48
CA GLN A 110 21.30 -0.30 -34.05
C GLN A 110 20.85 -1.37 -35.06
N SER A 111 19.83 -2.16 -34.75
CA SER A 111 19.30 -3.19 -35.65
C SER A 111 18.73 -2.57 -36.94
N LYS A 112 18.03 -1.43 -36.86
CA LYS A 112 17.58 -0.69 -38.05
C LYS A 112 18.76 -0.20 -38.90
N ARG A 113 19.83 0.31 -38.27
CA ARG A 113 21.05 0.72 -38.97
C ARG A 113 21.74 -0.46 -39.66
N LEU A 114 21.89 -1.58 -38.95
CA LEU A 114 22.47 -2.82 -39.49
C LEU A 114 21.66 -3.33 -40.69
N ARG A 115 20.33 -3.38 -40.58
CA ARG A 115 19.45 -3.80 -41.69
C ARG A 115 19.68 -2.96 -42.95
N ARG A 116 19.78 -1.63 -42.80
CA ARG A 116 20.06 -0.73 -43.92
C ARG A 116 21.45 -0.97 -44.53
N ALA A 117 22.46 -1.14 -43.69
CA ALA A 117 23.82 -1.44 -44.15
C ALA A 117 23.89 -2.75 -44.94
N LEU A 118 23.24 -3.81 -44.44
CA LEU A 118 23.16 -5.09 -45.12
C LEU A 118 22.38 -4.99 -46.45
N TRP A 119 21.27 -4.25 -46.46
CA TRP A 119 20.50 -4.02 -47.69
C TRP A 119 21.32 -3.30 -48.77
N MET A 120 22.06 -2.25 -48.40
CA MET A 120 22.96 -1.54 -49.31
C MET A 120 24.10 -2.43 -49.81
N LYS A 121 24.66 -3.28 -48.93
CA LYS A 121 25.70 -4.24 -49.32
C LYS A 121 25.18 -5.24 -50.35
N ASN A 122 23.98 -5.79 -50.12
CA ASN A 122 23.34 -6.72 -51.04
C ASN A 122 23.01 -6.06 -52.39
N ALA A 123 22.48 -4.83 -52.38
CA ALA A 123 22.18 -4.08 -53.60
C ALA A 123 23.44 -3.80 -54.43
N LYS A 124 24.57 -3.45 -53.80
CA LYS A 124 25.86 -3.27 -54.47
C LYS A 124 26.39 -4.57 -55.09
N LEU A 125 26.23 -5.70 -54.41
CA LEU A 125 26.64 -7.02 -54.92
C LEU A 125 25.80 -7.46 -56.13
N LEU A 126 24.51 -7.10 -56.18
CA LEU A 126 23.62 -7.42 -57.30
C LEU A 126 23.82 -6.50 -58.53
N ALA A 127 24.44 -5.34 -58.36
CA ALA A 127 24.71 -4.38 -59.43
C ALA A 127 26.10 -4.55 -60.08
N LEU A 128 26.92 -5.44 -59.53
CA LEU A 128 28.19 -5.94 -60.09
C LEU A 128 27.91 -7.22 -60.89
#